data_AF-A0A160TH30-F1
#
_entry.id   AF-A0A160TH30-F1
#
_cell.length_a   1.000
_cell.length_b   1.000
_cell.length_c   1.000
_cell.angle_alpha   90.00
_cell.angle_beta   90.00
_cell.angle_gamma   90.00
#
_symmetry.space_group_name_H-M   'P 1'
#
loop_
_entity.id
_entity.type
_entity.pdbx_description
1 polymer ?
#
loop_
_entity_poly.entity_id
_entity_poly.type
_entity_poly.pdbx_seq_one_letter_code
_entity_poly.pdbx_strand_id
1 'polypeptide(L)'
;MEPGNFRLLTGTDALGDYGSSGDWGEQHHRFCKRCGIATHNDGNMPMLGGRFVMVHVAALDDLSPQNLLDAPMRCADGLNNAWQNEPEEARHL
;
A
#
# COMPACT_ATOMS: atom_id res chain seq x y z
N MET A 1 -5.19 6.24 7.23
CA MET A 1 -5.66 5.14 8.11
C MET A 1 -4.67 5.02 9.25
N GLU A 2 -5.14 4.95 10.51
CA GLU A 2 -4.25 4.65 11.63
C GLU A 2 -3.80 3.17 11.52
N PRO A 3 -2.51 2.85 11.68
CA PRO A 3 -2.02 1.47 11.57
C PRO A 3 -2.75 0.50 12.51
N GLY A 4 -3.20 0.98 13.68
CA GLY A 4 -3.97 0.20 14.66
C GLY A 4 -5.35 -0.26 14.18
N ASN A 5 -5.89 0.33 13.11
CA ASN A 5 -7.18 -0.06 12.54
C ASN A 5 -7.08 -1.26 11.59
N PHE A 6 -5.86 -1.70 11.25
CA PHE A 6 -5.65 -2.89 10.44
C PHE A 6 -5.47 -4.11 11.33
N ARG A 7 -6.10 -5.23 10.98
CA ARG A 7 -5.85 -6.52 11.62
C ARG A 7 -5.93 -7.65 10.61
N LEU A 8 -4.84 -8.40 10.49
CA LEU A 8 -4.85 -9.66 9.76
C LEU A 8 -5.63 -10.70 10.58
N LEU A 9 -6.76 -11.17 10.03
CA LEU A 9 -7.64 -12.11 10.74
C LEU A 9 -7.15 -13.56 10.63
N THR A 10 -6.67 -13.95 9.45
CA THR A 10 -6.26 -15.31 9.11
C THR A 10 -5.17 -15.29 8.03
N GLY A 11 -4.58 -16.46 7.74
CA GLY A 11 -3.72 -16.65 6.57
C GLY A 11 -2.27 -16.15 6.73
N THR A 12 -1.84 -15.81 7.94
CA THR A 12 -0.46 -15.39 8.24
C THR A 12 0.58 -16.40 7.74
N ASP A 13 0.31 -17.69 7.88
CA ASP A 13 1.16 -18.79 7.41
C ASP A 13 1.24 -18.88 5.88
N ALA A 14 0.20 -18.43 5.18
CA ALA A 14 0.12 -18.40 3.72
C ALA A 14 0.71 -17.12 3.11
N LEU A 15 1.00 -16.10 3.90
CA LEU A 15 1.62 -14.87 3.42
C LEU A 15 3.13 -15.05 3.15
N GLY A 16 3.55 -14.45 2.04
CA GLY A 16 4.93 -14.17 1.71
C GLY A 16 5.30 -12.81 2.26
N ASP A 17 6.59 -12.64 2.51
CA ASP A 17 7.19 -11.39 2.95
C ASP A 17 8.36 -11.12 2.00
N TYR A 18 8.22 -10.05 1.22
CA TYR A 18 9.31 -9.51 0.43
C TYR A 18 9.47 -8.06 0.84
N GLY A 19 10.65 -7.67 1.29
CA GLY A 19 10.83 -6.35 1.86
C GLY A 19 12.29 -5.94 1.93
N SER A 20 12.51 -4.71 2.34
CA SER A 20 13.83 -4.20 2.66
C SER A 20 13.77 -3.35 3.92
N SER A 21 14.88 -3.38 4.65
CA SER A 21 15.07 -2.59 5.86
C SER A 21 16.44 -1.92 5.78
N GLY A 22 16.52 -0.67 6.21
CA GLY A 22 17.76 0.12 6.25
C GLY A 22 17.58 1.39 7.05
N ASP A 23 18.55 2.30 6.96
CA ASP A 23 18.52 3.56 7.71
C ASP A 23 17.31 4.45 7.36
N TRP A 24 16.73 4.26 6.17
CA TRP A 24 15.51 4.95 5.71
C TRP A 24 14.21 4.39 6.28
N GLY A 25 14.26 3.24 6.96
CA GLY A 25 13.09 2.52 7.50
C GLY A 25 12.92 1.12 6.92
N GLU A 26 11.75 0.55 7.20
CA GLU A 26 11.37 -0.83 6.88
C GLU A 26 10.07 -0.87 6.09
N GLN A 27 10.03 -1.71 5.07
CA GLN A 27 8.86 -1.97 4.25
C GLN A 27 8.74 -3.46 3.92
N HIS A 28 7.55 -4.01 4.13
CA HIS A 28 7.18 -5.38 3.81
C HIS A 28 6.05 -5.39 2.78
N HIS A 29 6.26 -6.12 1.69
CA HIS A 29 5.25 -6.45 0.70
C HIS A 29 4.63 -7.81 1.05
N ARG A 30 3.34 -7.82 1.41
CA ARG A 30 2.61 -9.03 1.80
C ARG A 30 1.76 -9.54 0.66
N PHE A 31 2.00 -10.77 0.26
CA PHE A 31 1.27 -11.43 -0.82
C PHE A 31 0.95 -12.88 -0.48
N CYS A 32 -0.10 -13.44 -1.06
CA CYS A 32 -0.40 -14.86 -0.89
C CYS A 32 0.61 -15.73 -1.65
N LYS A 33 1.33 -16.63 -0.97
CA LYS A 33 2.31 -17.54 -1.62
C LYS A 33 1.67 -18.56 -2.56
N ARG A 34 0.35 -18.74 -2.50
CA ARG A 34 -0.39 -19.73 -3.29
C ARG A 34 -0.92 -19.17 -4.60
N CYS A 35 -1.51 -17.97 -4.57
CA CYS A 35 -2.11 -17.33 -5.76
C CYS A 35 -1.38 -16.07 -6.23
N GLY A 36 -0.39 -15.57 -5.49
CA GLY A 36 0.41 -14.40 -5.85
C GLY A 36 -0.28 -13.04 -5.61
N ILE A 37 -1.54 -13.02 -5.17
CA ILE A 37 -2.27 -11.76 -4.92
C ILE A 37 -1.60 -10.97 -3.80
N ALA A 38 -1.28 -9.70 -4.07
CA ALA A 38 -0.82 -8.74 -3.09
C ALA A 38 -1.98 -8.27 -2.21
N THR A 39 -1.77 -8.25 -0.89
CA THR A 39 -2.84 -7.96 0.08
C THR A 39 -2.64 -6.60 0.72
N HIS A 40 -1.49 -6.39 1.34
CA HIS A 40 -1.11 -5.14 1.99
C HIS A 40 0.41 -4.99 2.00
N ASN A 41 0.85 -3.76 2.22
CA ASN A 41 2.21 -3.45 2.61
C ASN A 41 2.17 -2.87 4.03
N ASP A 42 3.15 -3.22 4.84
CA ASP A 42 3.29 -2.70 6.20
C ASP A 42 4.76 -2.40 6.50
N GLY A 43 5.00 -1.59 7.52
CA GLY A 43 6.37 -1.25 7.91
C GLY A 43 6.44 -0.03 8.81
N ASN A 44 7.65 0.52 8.90
CA ASN A 44 7.94 1.71 9.68
C ASN A 44 8.93 2.58 8.92
N MET A 45 8.44 3.68 8.35
CA MET A 45 9.25 4.64 7.59
C MET A 45 9.06 6.04 8.17
N PRO A 46 10.10 6.69 8.71
CA PRO A 46 9.98 8.04 9.26
C PRO A 46 9.40 9.05 8.26
N MET A 47 9.74 8.93 6.97
CA MET A 47 9.23 9.80 5.91
C MET A 47 7.72 9.68 5.67
N LEU A 48 7.09 8.58 6.09
CA LEU A 48 5.64 8.37 6.02
C LEU A 48 4.93 8.65 7.35
N GLY A 49 5.64 9.22 8.33
CA GLY A 49 5.10 9.44 9.68
C GLY A 49 5.23 8.21 10.61
N GLY A 50 6.09 7.25 10.27
CA GLY A 50 6.40 6.09 11.11
C GLY A 50 5.69 4.83 10.63
N ARG A 51 5.02 4.12 11.56
CA ARG A 51 4.31 2.87 11.25
C ARG A 51 3.20 3.14 10.23
N PHE A 52 3.08 2.26 9.25
CA PHE A 52 2.04 2.38 8.23
C PHE A 52 1.48 1.00 7.85
N VAL A 53 0.27 1.03 7.27
CA VAL A 53 -0.31 -0.09 6.52
C VAL A 53 -0.96 0.48 5.26
N MET A 54 -0.68 -0.12 4.12
CA MET A 54 -1.28 0.19 2.82
C MET A 54 -1.98 -1.05 2.29
N VAL A 55 -3.30 -1.02 2.16
CA VAL A 55 -4.08 -2.16 1.66
C VAL A 55 -4.24 -2.03 0.14
N HIS A 56 -4.02 -3.13 -0.59
CA HIS A 56 -4.29 -3.17 -2.02
C HIS A 56 -5.79 -3.13 -2.25
N VAL A 57 -6.25 -2.13 -3.02
CA VAL A 57 -7.67 -1.93 -3.34
C VAL A 57 -8.28 -3.17 -4.02
N ALA A 58 -7.51 -3.87 -4.85
CA ALA A 58 -7.95 -5.10 -5.52
C ALA A 58 -8.14 -6.30 -4.55
N ALA A 59 -7.70 -6.20 -3.30
CA ALA A 59 -7.92 -7.21 -2.27
C ALA A 59 -9.20 -6.96 -1.44
N LEU A 60 -9.99 -5.94 -1.80
CA LEU A 60 -11.26 -5.61 -1.15
C LEU A 60 -12.42 -6.28 -1.89
N ASP A 61 -13.09 -7.24 -1.25
CA ASP A 61 -14.19 -8.00 -1.86
C ASP A 61 -15.46 -7.16 -2.08
N ASP A 62 -15.75 -6.21 -1.19
CA ASP A 62 -17.00 -5.42 -1.18
C ASP A 62 -16.84 -4.00 -1.77
N LEU A 63 -15.80 -3.75 -2.57
CA LEU A 63 -15.61 -2.46 -3.23
C LEU A 63 -16.28 -2.44 -4.60
N SER A 64 -17.41 -1.73 -4.70
CA SER A 64 -18.06 -1.53 -5.99
C SER A 64 -17.20 -0.67 -6.94
N PRO A 65 -17.31 -0.86 -8.27
CA PRO A 65 -16.61 0.00 -9.23
C PRO A 65 -16.95 1.48 -9.05
N GLN A 66 -18.20 1.81 -8.71
CA GLN A 66 -18.62 3.19 -8.47
C GLN A 66 -17.94 3.78 -7.24
N ASN A 67 -17.87 3.03 -6.13
CA ASN A 67 -17.17 3.48 -4.92
C ASN A 67 -15.68 3.69 -5.19
N LEU A 68 -15.06 2.88 -6.05
CA LEU A 68 -13.67 3.06 -6.47
C LEU A 68 -13.49 4.34 -7.31
N LEU A 69 -14.40 4.61 -8.24
CA LEU A 69 -14.35 5.82 -9.07
C LEU A 69 -14.58 7.09 -8.27
N ASP A 70 -15.44 7.03 -7.25
CA ASP A 70 -15.73 8.16 -6.36
C ASP A 70 -14.70 8.33 -5.24
N ALA A 71 -13.78 7.38 -5.06
CA ALA A 71 -12.76 7.43 -4.03
C ALA A 71 -11.72 8.55 -4.33
N PRO A 72 -11.21 9.24 -3.30
CA PRO A 72 -10.13 10.20 -3.49
C PRO A 72 -8.88 9.49 -4.01
N MET A 73 -8.44 9.86 -5.20
CA MET A 73 -7.23 9.34 -5.84
C MET A 73 -6.20 10.46 -5.96
N ARG A 74 -4.92 10.12 -5.71
CA ARG A 74 -3.79 11.01 -5.89
C ARG A 74 -2.67 10.27 -6.62
N CYS A 75 -2.13 10.85 -7.68
CA CYS A 75 -0.93 10.35 -8.34
C CYS A 75 0.30 10.95 -7.64
N ALA A 76 1.31 10.13 -7.34
CA ALA A 76 2.56 10.60 -6.74
C ALA A 76 3.60 10.92 -7.83
N ASP A 77 4.31 12.05 -7.70
CA ASP A 77 5.38 12.42 -8.62
C ASP A 77 6.68 11.66 -8.32
N GLY A 78 6.79 10.46 -8.88
CA GLY A 78 8.02 9.66 -8.84
C GLY A 78 9.13 10.18 -9.77
N LEU A 79 8.78 10.90 -10.85
CA LEU A 79 9.76 11.37 -11.84
C LEU A 79 10.73 12.39 -11.23
N ASN A 80 10.21 13.34 -10.44
CA ASN A 80 11.00 14.36 -9.78
C ASN A 80 11.42 13.98 -8.35
N ASN A 81 11.22 12.73 -7.93
CA ASN A 81 11.40 12.27 -6.54
C ASN A 81 10.57 13.06 -5.52
N ALA A 82 9.40 13.58 -5.93
CA ALA A 82 8.52 14.40 -5.13
C ALA A 82 7.24 13.63 -4.77
N TRP A 83 7.39 12.45 -4.17
CA TRP A 83 6.32 11.48 -3.87
C TRP A 83 5.11 12.02 -3.08
N GLN A 84 5.31 13.12 -2.36
CA GLN A 84 4.27 13.84 -1.62
C GLN A 84 3.42 14.78 -2.49
N ASN A 85 3.90 15.12 -3.69
CA ASN A 85 3.27 16.03 -4.64
C ASN A 85 2.59 15.27 -5.78
N GLU A 86 1.67 15.93 -6.46
CA GLU A 86 1.13 15.46 -7.73
C GLU A 86 2.04 15.90 -8.89
N PRO A 87 2.20 15.05 -9.93
CA PRO A 87 2.93 15.45 -11.12
C PRO A 87 2.14 16.52 -11.91
N GLU A 88 2.84 17.32 -12.71
CA GLU A 88 2.21 18.36 -13.54
C GLU A 88 1.22 17.79 -14.58
N GLU A 89 1.45 16.55 -15.03
CA GLU A 89 0.58 15.83 -15.96
C GLU A 89 0.37 14.38 -15.47
N ALA A 90 -0.89 14.02 -15.19
CA ALA A 90 -1.30 12.70 -14.74
C ALA A 90 -2.39 12.07 -15.61
N ARG A 91 -2.92 12.77 -16.63
CA ARG A 91 -4.11 12.30 -17.37
C ARG A 91 -3.88 11.03 -18.21
N HIS A 92 -2.63 10.63 -18.41
CA HIS A 92 -2.25 9.43 -19.16
C HIS A 92 -1.84 8.25 -18.26
N LEU A 93 -1.97 8.39 -16.94
CA LEU A 93 -1.63 7.36 -15.95
C LEU A 93 -2.83 6.45 -15.66
#